data_AF-A0A9P0GMF5-F1
#
_entry.id   AF-A0A9P0GMF5-F1
#
_cell.length_a   1.000
_cell.length_b   1.000
_cell.length_c   1.000
_cell.angle_alpha   90.00
_cell.angle_beta   90.00
_cell.angle_gamma   90.00
#
_symmetry.space_group_name_H-M   'P 1'
#
loop_
_entity.id
_entity.type
_entity.pdbx_description
1 polymer ?
#
loop_
_entity_poly.entity_id
_entity_poly.type
_entity_poly.pdbx_seq_one_letter_code
_entity_poly.pdbx_strand_id
1 'polypeptide(L)'
;MQWFERFSWLVYTSTGQQGALCKYCVLFVKDYAGKGFHQQLKSLVTQPFTKWKDAVHDFEHHSESQYHKSSVLLADNFVKVQPNIISQIDSGYLAQIADNRKRLIPIIETIKLCGRQELALRLRSNKN
;
A
#
# COMPACT_ATOMS: atom_id res chain seq x y z
N MET A 1 7.08 19.78 14.23
CA MET A 1 7.24 18.69 13.23
C MET A 1 7.96 17.46 13.81
N GLN A 2 8.90 17.58 14.76
CA GLN A 2 9.68 16.46 15.34
C GLN A 2 8.89 15.20 15.77
N TRP A 3 7.64 15.32 16.21
CA TRP A 3 6.83 14.16 16.63
C TRP A 3 6.56 13.18 15.49
N PHE A 4 6.27 13.67 14.29
CA PHE A 4 5.99 12.82 13.12
C PHE A 4 7.26 12.24 12.50
N GLU A 5 8.41 12.88 12.73
CA GLU A 5 9.72 12.33 12.37
C GLU A 5 10.10 11.17 13.30
N ARG A 6 9.90 11.36 14.62
CA ARG A 6 10.18 10.33 15.64
C ARG A 6 9.20 9.16 15.57
N PHE A 7 7.92 9.45 15.37
CA PHE A 7 6.84 8.45 15.31
C PHE A 7 6.14 8.55 13.95
N SER A 8 6.76 8.01 12.91
CA SER A 8 6.27 8.09 11.51
C SER A 8 4.92 7.41 11.26
N TRP A 9 4.46 6.59 12.20
CA TRP A 9 3.14 5.96 12.22
C TRP A 9 2.04 6.85 12.80
N LEU A 10 2.42 7.93 13.50
CA LEU A 10 1.50 8.83 14.19
C LEU A 10 0.78 9.73 13.18
N VAL A 11 -0.53 9.84 13.34
CA VAL A 11 -1.39 10.77 12.58
C VAL A 11 -2.33 11.48 13.55
N TYR A 12 -2.82 12.65 13.16
CA TYR A 12 -3.77 13.42 13.95
C TYR A 12 -5.12 13.45 13.23
N THR A 13 -6.20 13.17 13.96
CA THR A 13 -7.56 13.35 13.44
C THR A 13 -8.18 14.61 14.02
N SER A 14 -8.78 15.42 13.16
CA SER A 14 -9.63 16.57 13.53
C SER A 14 -11.12 16.25 13.40
N THR A 15 -11.46 15.09 12.83
CA THR A 15 -12.84 14.66 12.57
C THR A 15 -13.33 13.80 13.73
N GLY A 16 -14.41 14.22 14.40
CA GLY A 16 -14.93 13.55 15.60
C GLY A 16 -14.15 13.96 16.86
N GLN A 17 -13.74 12.98 17.68
CA GLN A 17 -12.82 13.27 18.79
C GLN A 17 -11.44 13.61 18.26
N GLN A 18 -10.90 14.76 18.68
CA GLN A 18 -9.57 15.19 18.25
C GLN A 18 -8.47 14.46 19.02
N GLY A 19 -7.42 14.05 18.33
CA GLY A 19 -6.28 13.41 18.97
C GLY A 19 -5.39 12.62 18.03
N ALA A 20 -4.38 11.97 18.61
CA ALA A 20 -3.41 11.15 17.89
C ALA A 20 -3.92 9.72 17.65
N LEU A 21 -3.60 9.16 16.50
CA LEU A 21 -3.88 7.78 16.12
C LEU A 21 -2.64 7.16 15.49
N CYS A 22 -2.61 5.83 15.43
CA CYS A 22 -1.63 5.09 14.66
C CYS A 22 -2.25 4.60 13.35
N LYS A 23 -1.77 5.12 12.22
CA LYS A 23 -2.34 4.80 10.90
C LYS A 23 -2.33 3.31 10.58
N TYR A 24 -1.28 2.59 10.99
CA TYR A 24 -1.17 1.16 10.77
C TYR A 24 -2.11 0.39 11.68
N CYS A 25 -2.18 0.77 12.96
CA CYS A 25 -3.01 0.04 13.90
C CYS A 25 -4.50 0.20 13.60
N VAL A 26 -4.92 1.41 13.23
CA VAL A 26 -6.30 1.72 12.81
C VAL A 26 -6.72 0.87 11.61
N LEU A 27 -5.83 0.64 10.65
CA LEU A 27 -6.16 -0.05 9.39
C LEU A 27 -6.04 -1.57 9.47
N PHE A 28 -5.10 -2.10 10.26
CA PHE A 28 -4.68 -3.51 10.17
C PHE A 28 -4.87 -4.32 11.46
N VAL A 29 -5.26 -3.71 12.57
CA VAL A 29 -5.50 -4.44 13.84
C VAL A 29 -6.97 -4.83 13.93
N LYS A 30 -7.24 -6.05 14.41
CA LYS A 30 -8.61 -6.51 14.77
C LYS A 30 -8.98 -5.97 16.15
N ASP A 31 -10.24 -5.94 16.55
CA ASP A 31 -10.71 -5.31 17.80
C ASP A 31 -9.99 -5.73 19.12
N TYR A 32 -9.21 -6.81 19.09
CA TYR A 32 -8.48 -7.35 20.23
C TYR A 32 -7.02 -7.70 19.90
N ALA A 33 -6.12 -7.54 20.88
CA ALA A 33 -4.70 -7.92 20.80
C ALA A 33 -4.28 -8.89 21.92
N GLY A 34 -3.08 -9.47 21.79
CA GLY A 34 -2.47 -10.38 22.78
C GLY A 34 -2.87 -11.85 22.65
N LYS A 35 -2.16 -12.75 23.35
CA LYS A 35 -2.55 -14.17 23.44
C LYS A 35 -3.91 -14.26 24.16
N GLY A 36 -4.90 -14.82 23.47
CA GLY A 36 -6.27 -14.96 24.02
C GLY A 36 -7.19 -13.74 23.81
N PHE A 37 -6.80 -12.73 23.02
CA PHE A 37 -7.66 -11.57 22.70
C PHE A 37 -8.12 -10.73 23.91
N HIS A 38 -7.38 -10.77 25.02
CA HIS A 38 -7.78 -10.06 26.25
C HIS A 38 -7.38 -8.59 26.28
N GLN A 39 -6.48 -8.13 25.41
CA GLN A 39 -6.04 -6.74 25.42
C GLN A 39 -6.98 -5.87 24.58
N GLN A 40 -7.75 -5.02 25.26
CA GLN A 40 -8.61 -4.02 24.61
C GLN A 40 -7.76 -2.93 23.96
N LEU A 41 -7.94 -2.75 22.65
CA LEU A 41 -7.25 -1.72 21.87
C LEU A 41 -8.07 -0.44 21.91
N LYS A 42 -7.74 0.45 22.85
CA LYS A 42 -8.42 1.75 23.01
C LYS A 42 -7.61 2.87 22.38
N SER A 43 -6.69 3.44 23.14
CA SER A 43 -5.94 4.62 22.72
C SER A 43 -5.03 4.34 21.51
N LEU A 44 -4.91 5.31 20.60
CA LEU A 44 -4.19 5.26 19.32
C LEU A 44 -4.82 4.35 18.25
N VAL A 45 -5.84 3.56 18.58
CA VAL A 45 -6.44 2.57 17.67
C VAL A 45 -7.92 2.84 17.46
N THR A 46 -8.78 2.51 18.43
CA THR A 46 -10.22 2.77 18.35
C THR A 46 -10.58 4.17 18.85
N GLN A 47 -9.74 4.74 19.71
CA GLN A 47 -9.94 6.06 20.30
C GLN A 47 -8.69 6.94 20.11
N PRO A 48 -8.85 8.20 19.71
CA PRO A 48 -7.75 9.16 19.63
C PRO A 48 -7.07 9.34 20.99
N PHE A 49 -5.75 9.40 20.96
CA PHE A 49 -4.93 9.71 22.12
C PHE A 49 -4.96 11.21 22.41
N THR A 50 -5.27 11.55 23.66
CA THR A 50 -5.42 12.94 24.13
C THR A 50 -4.60 13.25 25.38
N LYS A 51 -3.94 12.25 25.99
CA LYS A 51 -3.19 12.40 27.24
C LYS A 51 -1.73 12.83 26.99
N TRP A 52 -1.52 14.07 26.59
CA TRP A 52 -0.21 14.54 26.12
C TRP A 52 0.92 14.55 27.14
N LYS A 53 0.62 14.49 28.44
CA LYS A 53 1.63 14.53 29.52
C LYS A 53 2.65 13.38 29.43
N ASP A 54 2.17 12.18 29.11
CA ASP A 54 2.97 10.96 29.05
C ASP A 54 3.13 10.44 27.61
N ALA A 55 2.88 11.30 26.62
CA ALA A 55 2.79 10.91 25.22
C ALA A 55 4.04 10.20 24.70
N VAL A 56 5.24 10.67 25.06
CA VAL A 56 6.49 10.05 24.60
C VAL A 56 6.58 8.61 25.08
N HIS A 57 6.38 8.38 26.37
CA HIS A 57 6.40 7.06 26.99
C HIS A 57 5.34 6.14 26.36
N ASP A 58 4.11 6.63 26.23
CA ASP A 58 3.01 5.83 25.69
C ASP A 58 3.20 5.51 24.20
N PHE A 59 3.81 6.40 23.42
CA PHE A 59 4.12 6.17 22.02
C PHE A 59 5.29 5.19 21.85
N GLU A 60 6.31 5.27 22.69
CA GLU A 60 7.40 4.28 22.73
C GLU A 60 6.86 2.90 23.06
N HIS A 61 6.10 2.78 24.15
CA HIS A 61 5.47 1.52 24.54
C HIS A 61 4.51 0.99 23.44
N HIS A 62 3.74 1.85 22.79
CA HIS A 62 2.90 1.46 21.65
C HIS A 62 3.75 0.90 20.49
N SER A 63 4.84 1.57 20.13
CA SER A 63 5.72 1.15 19.03
C SER A 63 6.39 -0.21 19.28
N GLU A 64 6.62 -0.54 20.55
CA GLU A 64 7.20 -1.82 20.95
C GLU A 64 6.18 -2.96 20.99
N SER A 65 4.89 -2.64 21.06
CA SER A 65 3.82 -3.63 21.17
C SER A 65 3.77 -4.57 19.96
N GLN A 66 3.39 -5.83 20.22
CA GLN A 66 3.38 -6.87 19.19
C GLN A 66 2.33 -6.60 18.10
N TYR A 67 1.17 -6.05 18.47
CA TYR A 67 0.12 -5.73 17.50
C TYR A 67 0.57 -4.59 16.58
N HIS A 68 1.25 -3.57 17.10
CA HIS A 68 1.82 -2.50 16.28
C HIS A 68 2.81 -3.06 15.25
N LYS A 69 3.80 -3.83 15.71
CA LYS A 69 4.82 -4.45 14.84
C LYS A 69 4.18 -5.33 13.76
N SER A 70 3.16 -6.11 14.14
CA SER A 70 2.39 -6.94 13.20
C SER A 70 1.65 -6.09 12.16
N SER A 71 1.04 -4.99 12.56
CA SER A 71 0.33 -4.08 11.66
C SER A 71 1.24 -3.31 10.73
N VAL A 72 2.42 -2.91 11.18
CA VAL A 72 3.46 -2.34 10.30
C VAL A 72 3.85 -3.36 9.23
N LEU A 73 4.11 -4.61 9.63
CA LEU A 73 4.45 -5.68 8.67
C LEU A 73 3.31 -5.95 7.68
N LEU A 74 2.06 -5.95 8.13
CA LEU A 74 0.89 -6.10 7.26
C LEU A 74 0.76 -4.93 6.29
N ALA A 75 1.00 -3.70 6.74
CA ALA A 75 0.99 -2.52 5.88
C ALA A 75 2.08 -2.59 4.80
N ASP A 76 3.30 -2.95 5.17
CA ASP A 76 4.41 -3.10 4.22
C ASP A 76 4.13 -4.20 3.19
N ASN A 77 3.55 -5.31 3.61
CA ASN A 77 3.16 -6.39 2.71
C ASN A 77 2.02 -5.97 1.80
N PHE A 78 1.03 -5.24 2.32
CA PHE A 78 -0.07 -4.70 1.53
C PHE A 78 0.44 -3.82 0.40
N VAL A 79 1.34 -2.86 0.69
CA VAL A 79 1.93 -1.99 -0.34
C VAL A 79 2.66 -2.78 -1.42
N LYS A 80 3.34 -3.88 -1.06
CA LYS A 80 4.09 -4.71 -2.02
C LYS A 80 3.20 -5.54 -2.96
N VAL A 81 2.06 -6.03 -2.46
CA VAL A 81 1.17 -6.90 -3.26
C VAL A 81 0.09 -6.12 -4.01
N GLN A 82 -0.11 -4.85 -3.66
CA GLN A 82 -1.25 -4.09 -4.18
C GLN A 82 -1.06 -3.76 -5.66
N PRO A 83 -2.00 -4.15 -6.55
CA PRO A 83 -1.93 -3.79 -7.95
C PRO A 83 -2.04 -2.28 -8.11
N ASN A 84 -1.48 -1.76 -9.21
CA ASN A 84 -1.46 -0.33 -9.51
C ASN A 84 -2.85 0.28 -9.29
N ILE A 85 -2.94 1.36 -8.52
CA ILE A 85 -4.23 1.98 -8.15
C ILE A 85 -5.06 2.39 -9.38
N ILE A 86 -4.39 2.81 -10.47
CA ILE A 86 -5.03 3.13 -11.75
C ILE A 86 -5.76 1.90 -12.29
N SER A 87 -5.12 0.73 -12.21
CA SER A 87 -5.75 -0.53 -12.65
C SER A 87 -6.94 -0.96 -11.80
N GLN A 88 -7.08 -0.47 -10.57
CA GLN A 88 -8.22 -0.78 -9.70
C GLN A 88 -9.42 0.14 -9.94
N ILE A 89 -9.16 1.41 -10.28
CA ILE A 89 -10.19 2.43 -10.45
C ILE A 89 -10.65 2.53 -11.91
N ASP A 90 -9.72 2.39 -12.85
CA ASP A 90 -9.98 2.54 -14.28
C ASP A 90 -10.05 1.18 -14.98
N SER A 91 -11.27 0.67 -15.14
CA SER A 91 -11.53 -0.55 -15.89
C SER A 91 -11.23 -0.39 -17.39
N GLY A 92 -11.28 0.83 -17.93
CA GLY A 92 -10.90 1.15 -19.30
C GLY A 92 -9.39 0.98 -19.52
N TYR A 93 -8.57 1.42 -18.57
CA TYR A 93 -7.13 1.19 -18.58
C TYR A 93 -6.77 -0.30 -18.61
N LEU A 94 -7.46 -1.12 -17.80
CA LEU A 94 -7.30 -2.58 -17.83
C LEU A 94 -7.68 -3.18 -19.19
N ALA A 95 -8.81 -2.76 -19.77
CA ALA A 95 -9.25 -3.21 -21.08
C ALA A 95 -8.24 -2.85 -22.18
N GLN A 96 -7.65 -1.65 -22.11
CA GLN A 96 -6.63 -1.20 -23.04
C GLN A 96 -5.33 -2.02 -22.91
N ILE A 97 -4.88 -2.34 -21.68
CA ILE A 97 -3.75 -3.25 -21.48
C ILE A 97 -4.03 -4.61 -22.11
N ALA A 98 -5.22 -5.16 -21.89
CA ALA A 98 -5.60 -6.45 -22.44
C ALA A 98 -5.64 -6.44 -23.98
N ASP A 99 -6.19 -5.38 -24.59
CA ASP A 99 -6.24 -5.23 -26.04
C ASP A 99 -4.84 -5.06 -26.64
N ASN A 100 -3.99 -4.22 -26.04
CA ASN A 100 -2.61 -4.03 -26.45
C ASN A 100 -1.81 -5.35 -26.40
N ARG A 101 -2.01 -6.17 -25.36
CA ARG A 101 -1.39 -7.51 -25.27
C ARG A 101 -1.85 -8.43 -26.40
N LYS A 102 -3.16 -8.43 -26.73
CA LYS A 102 -3.69 -9.20 -27.86
C LYS A 102 -3.08 -8.74 -29.19
N ARG A 103 -2.90 -7.43 -29.39
CA ARG A 103 -2.28 -6.87 -30.59
C ARG A 103 -0.79 -7.20 -30.72
N LEU A 104 -0.08 -7.38 -29.61
CA LEU A 104 1.34 -7.77 -29.64
C LEU A 104 1.57 -9.21 -30.11
N ILE A 105 0.62 -10.12 -29.87
CA ILE A 105 0.71 -11.53 -30.29
C ILE A 105 1.00 -11.66 -31.80
N PRO A 106 0.17 -11.14 -32.72
CA PRO A 106 0.41 -11.28 -34.16
C PRO A 106 1.67 -10.54 -34.62
N ILE A 107 2.08 -9.46 -33.95
CA ILE A 107 3.35 -8.76 -34.25
C ILE A 107 4.53 -9.70 -33.94
N ILE A 108 4.53 -10.34 -32.78
CA ILE A 108 5.58 -11.29 -32.38
C ILE A 108 5.57 -12.52 -33.30
N GLU A 109 4.40 -13.02 -33.67
CA GLU A 109 4.27 -14.14 -34.61
C GLU A 109 4.81 -13.79 -35.99
N THR A 110 4.54 -12.58 -36.47
CA THR A 110 5.09 -12.08 -37.73
C THR A 110 6.61 -11.97 -37.67
N ILE A 111 7.17 -11.46 -36.57
CA ILE A 111 8.62 -11.41 -36.37
C ILE A 111 9.24 -12.82 -36.41
N LYS A 112 8.62 -13.79 -35.72
CA LYS A 112 9.06 -15.20 -35.76
C LYS A 112 8.99 -15.78 -37.17
N LEU A 113 7.91 -15.51 -37.91
CA LEU A 113 7.73 -15.95 -39.30
C LEU A 113 8.83 -15.39 -40.21
N CYS A 114 9.05 -14.07 -40.15
CA CYS A 114 10.10 -13.41 -40.93
C CYS A 114 11.48 -14.01 -40.62
N GLY A 115 11.80 -14.24 -39.35
CA GLY A 115 13.06 -14.88 -38.95
C GLY A 115 13.22 -16.30 -39.51
N ARG A 116 12.15 -17.11 -39.53
CA ARG A 116 12.17 -18.47 -40.09
C ARG A 116 12.31 -18.51 -41.61
N GLN A 117 11.81 -17.48 -42.29
CA GLN A 117 11.83 -17.37 -43.76
C GLN A 117 12.99 -16.51 -44.26
N GLU A 118 13.90 -16.10 -43.38
CA GLU A 118 15.02 -15.19 -43.70
C GLU A 118 14.56 -13.87 -44.36
N LEU A 119 13.35 -13.42 -44.03
CA LEU A 119 12.79 -12.17 -44.50
C LEU A 119 13.25 -11.00 -43.61
N ALA A 120 13.71 -9.93 -44.25
CA ALA A 120 14.09 -8.71 -43.54
C ALA A 120 12.87 -8.03 -42.89
N LEU A 121 12.99 -7.64 -41.62
CA LEU A 121 12.00 -6.79 -40.94
C LEU A 121 12.09 -5.37 -41.50
N ARG A 122 11.07 -4.94 -42.26
CA ARG A 122 10.99 -3.56 -42.73
C ARG A 122 10.46 -2.66 -41.62
N LEU A 123 11.36 -2.12 -40.81
CA LEU A 123 11.06 -0.99 -39.94
C LEU A 123 10.91 0.27 -40.82
N ARG A 124 9.80 0.99 -40.67
CA ARG A 124 9.61 2.28 -41.34
C ARG A 124 10.52 3.29 -40.64
N SER A 125 11.61 3.71 -41.30
CA SER A 125 12.40 4.84 -40.81
C SER A 125 11.55 6.10 -40.97
N ASN A 126 11.26 6.80 -39.87
CA ASN A 126 10.73 8.16 -39.93
C ASN A 126 11.83 9.05 -40.52
N LYS A 127 11.75 9.27 -41.82
CA LYS A 127 12.48 10.35 -42.47
C LYS A 127 11.71 11.62 -42.19
N ASN A 128 12.29 12.48 -41.35
CA ASN A 128 11.89 13.87 -41.17
C ASN A 128 11.96 14.62 -42.50
#